data_AF-A0A4V0ZGM9-F1
#
_entry.id   AF-A0A4V0ZGM9-F1
#
_cell.length_a   1.000
_cell.length_b   1.000
_cell.length_c   1.000
_cell.angle_alpha   90.00
_cell.angle_beta   90.00
_cell.angle_gamma   90.00
#
_symmetry.space_group_name_H-M   'P 1'
#
loop_
_entity.id
_entity.type
_entity.pdbx_description
1 polymer ?
#
loop_
_entity_poly.entity_id
_entity_poly.type
_entity_poly.pdbx_seq_one_letter_code
_entity_poly.pdbx_strand_id
1 'polypeptide(L)'
;MHSPYKLATLFAVFGMLIGIAAFMFNYYLIPVTLPGYEILLAPAMLALSFFSEETYFTPKMIILLSGQFVGYFIVAFTFLAIKK
;
A
#
# COMPACT_ATOMS: atom_id res chain seq x y z
N MET A 1 11.45 21.05 13.91
CA MET A 1 10.54 19.98 14.35
C MET A 1 9.61 19.64 13.17
N HIS A 2 9.91 18.59 12.39
CA HIS A 2 9.02 18.20 11.30
C HIS A 2 7.70 17.67 11.87
N SER A 3 6.57 18.08 11.30
CA SER A 3 5.26 17.57 11.71
C SER A 3 5.18 16.07 11.38
N PRO A 4 4.82 15.20 12.35
CA PRO A 4 4.75 13.75 12.13
C PRO A 4 3.77 13.40 11.00
N TYR A 5 2.72 14.20 10.82
CA TYR A 5 1.78 14.09 9.70
C TYR A 5 2.47 14.24 8.34
N LYS A 6 3.36 15.24 8.17
CA LYS A 6 4.05 15.48 6.89
C LYS A 6 4.97 14.31 6.53
N LEU A 7 5.71 13.79 7.50
CA LEU A 7 6.59 12.64 7.29
C LEU A 7 5.78 11.37 7.03
N ALA A 8 4.71 11.12 7.79
CA ALA A 8 3.83 9.98 7.57
C ALA A 8 3.16 10.00 6.19
N THR A 9 2.71 11.17 5.71
CA THR A 9 2.19 11.33 4.35
C THR A 9 3.26 11.00 3.31
N LEU A 10 4.52 11.41 3.52
CA LEU A 10 5.60 11.06 2.60
C LEU A 10 5.81 9.53 2.53
N PHE A 11 5.85 8.85 3.68
CA PHE A 11 5.92 7.38 3.73
C PHE A 11 4.71 6.71 3.07
N ALA A 12 3.51 7.28 3.22
CA ALA A 12 2.30 6.80 2.57
C ALA A 12 2.37 6.89 1.04
N VAL A 13 2.87 8.01 0.51
CA VAL A 13 3.10 8.18 -0.93
C VAL A 13 4.16 7.20 -1.44
N PHE A 14 5.26 7.01 -0.71
CA PHE A 14 6.24 5.96 -1.05
C PHE A 14 5.62 4.55 -1.02
N GLY A 15 4.76 4.28 -0.05
CA GLY A 15 4.00 3.02 0.03
C GLY A 15 3.12 2.78 -1.20
N MET A 16 2.45 3.82 -1.73
CA MET A 16 1.70 3.72 -2.98
C MET A 16 2.59 3.37 -4.17
N LEU A 17 3.78 4.00 -4.28
CA LEU A 17 4.73 3.69 -5.36
C LEU A 17 5.21 2.24 -5.29
N ILE A 18 5.47 1.72 -4.08
CA ILE A 18 5.78 0.30 -3.86
C ILE A 18 4.61 -0.58 -4.32
N GLY A 19 3.38 -0.23 -3.94
CA GLY A 19 2.17 -0.95 -4.34
C GLY A 19 2.00 -1.01 -5.85
N ILE A 20 2.21 0.11 -6.56
CA ILE A 20 2.17 0.16 -8.03
C ILE A 20 3.25 -0.73 -8.62
N ALA A 21 4.50 -0.57 -8.17
CA ALA A 21 5.62 -1.33 -8.73
C ALA A 21 5.46 -2.84 -8.53
N ALA A 22 5.06 -3.25 -7.33
CA ALA A 22 4.85 -4.65 -7.01
C ALA A 22 3.64 -5.24 -7.75
N PHE A 23 2.52 -4.50 -7.84
CA PHE A 23 1.37 -4.92 -8.64
C PHE A 23 1.75 -5.10 -10.12
N MET A 24 2.45 -4.13 -10.72
CA MET A 24 2.90 -4.21 -12.11
C MET A 24 3.87 -5.37 -12.32
N PHE A 25 4.82 -5.58 -11.40
CA PHE A 25 5.74 -6.72 -11.45
C PHE A 25 4.96 -8.04 -11.48
N ASN A 26 4.01 -8.22 -10.55
CA ASN A 26 3.20 -9.44 -10.48
C ASN A 26 2.31 -9.62 -11.73
N TYR A 27 1.75 -8.54 -12.26
CA TYR A 27 0.91 -8.56 -13.46
C TYR A 27 1.69 -8.99 -14.73
N TYR A 28 2.93 -8.53 -14.89
CA TYR A 28 3.72 -8.81 -16.10
C TYR A 28 4.60 -10.06 -16.01
N LEU A 29 4.96 -10.54 -14.81
CA LEU A 29 5.95 -11.62 -14.62
C LEU A 29 5.31 -12.90 -14.06
N ILE A 30 4.43 -13.50 -14.87
CA ILE A 30 3.40 -14.46 -14.46
C ILE A 30 3.87 -15.78 -13.80
N PRO A 31 5.14 -16.27 -13.86
CA PRO A 31 5.52 -17.35 -12.95
C PRO A 31 6.31 -16.90 -11.72
N VAL A 32 6.74 -15.63 -11.62
CA VAL A 32 7.61 -15.16 -10.53
C VAL A 32 6.85 -14.19 -9.64
N THR A 33 6.48 -14.64 -8.45
CA THR A 33 6.02 -13.75 -7.40
C THR A 33 7.19 -12.96 -6.82
N LEU A 34 7.00 -11.66 -6.63
CA LEU A 34 7.99 -10.83 -5.94
C LEU A 34 8.15 -11.38 -4.50
N PRO A 35 9.38 -11.68 -4.03
CA PRO A 35 9.58 -12.09 -2.65
C PRO A 35 9.05 -11.02 -1.69
N GLY A 36 8.22 -11.43 -0.73
CA GLY A 36 7.59 -10.51 0.22
C GLY A 36 6.42 -9.70 -0.34
N TYR A 37 5.89 -10.03 -1.53
CA TYR A 37 4.74 -9.36 -2.14
C TYR A 37 3.56 -9.18 -1.17
N GLU A 38 3.17 -10.25 -0.47
CA GLU A 38 2.05 -10.25 0.47
C GLU A 38 2.28 -9.28 1.64
N ILE A 39 3.51 -9.16 2.13
CA ILE A 39 3.85 -8.24 3.21
C ILE A 39 3.85 -6.79 2.70
N LEU A 40 4.46 -6.57 1.54
CA LEU A 40 4.56 -5.25 0.93
C LEU A 40 3.18 -4.69 0.59
N LEU A 41 2.26 -5.51 0.08
CA LEU A 41 0.89 -5.11 -0.24
C LEU A 41 -0.12 -5.45 0.84
N ALA A 42 0.29 -5.92 2.03
CA ALA A 42 -0.66 -6.33 3.08
C ALA A 42 -1.76 -5.28 3.36
N PRO A 43 -1.48 -3.97 3.42
CA PRO A 43 -2.53 -2.97 3.63
C PRO A 43 -3.49 -2.85 2.46
N ALA A 44 -2.99 -2.90 1.22
CA ALA A 44 -3.82 -2.93 0.03
C ALA A 44 -4.67 -4.20 -0.07
N MET A 45 -4.10 -5.37 0.24
CA MET A 45 -4.81 -6.65 0.26
C MET A 45 -5.94 -6.65 1.30
N LEU A 46 -5.69 -6.09 2.48
CA LEU A 46 -6.72 -5.89 3.50
C LEU A 46 -7.84 -4.96 3.02
N ALA A 47 -7.51 -3.86 2.33
CA ALA A 47 -8.54 -2.98 1.78
C ALA A 47 -9.35 -3.67 0.68
N LEU A 48 -8.71 -4.48 -0.15
CA LEU A 48 -9.35 -5.25 -1.21
C LEU A 48 -10.18 -6.43 -0.68
N SER A 49 -9.86 -7.00 0.50
CA SER A 49 -10.58 -8.15 1.04
C SER A 49 -12.06 -7.87 1.37
N PHE A 50 -12.47 -6.61 1.40
CA PHE A 50 -13.87 -6.20 1.56
C PHE A 50 -14.66 -6.22 0.23
N PHE A 51 -14.00 -6.47 -0.89
CA PHE A 51 -14.57 -6.43 -2.23
C PHE A 51 -14.43 -7.77 -2.94
N SER A 52 -15.27 -8.00 -3.95
CA SER A 52 -15.23 -9.21 -4.76
C SER A 52 -13.95 -9.27 -5.61
N GLU A 53 -13.45 -10.47 -5.86
CA GLU A 53 -12.38 -10.72 -6.83
C GLU A 53 -12.77 -10.25 -8.25
N GLU A 54 -14.07 -10.31 -8.58
CA GLU A 54 -14.66 -9.86 -9.85
C GLU A 54 -14.73 -8.33 -10.00
N THR A 55 -14.22 -7.57 -9.01
CA THR A 55 -14.17 -6.10 -9.09
C THR A 55 -13.36 -5.67 -10.31
N TYR A 56 -13.98 -4.82 -11.14
CA TYR A 56 -13.34 -4.23 -12.33
C TYR A 56 -11.98 -3.61 -12.00
N PHE A 57 -11.08 -3.63 -12.98
CA PHE A 57 -9.70 -3.18 -12.80
C PHE A 57 -9.58 -1.76 -12.22
N THR A 58 -10.29 -0.79 -12.78
CA THR A 58 -10.21 0.61 -12.33
C THR A 58 -10.59 0.79 -10.84
N PRO A 59 -11.77 0.35 -10.36
CA PRO A 59 -12.09 0.44 -8.94
C PRO A 59 -11.14 -0.39 -8.07
N LYS A 60 -10.69 -1.57 -8.54
CA LYS A 60 -9.69 -2.38 -7.84
C LYS A 60 -8.38 -1.63 -7.62
N MET A 61 -7.89 -0.91 -8.64
CA MET A 61 -6.68 -0.09 -8.53
C MET A 61 -6.85 1.10 -7.58
N ILE A 62 -8.02 1.75 -7.59
CA ILE A 62 -8.30 2.85 -6.64
C ILE A 62 -8.27 2.32 -5.21
N ILE A 63 -8.95 1.20 -4.93
CA ILE A 63 -8.98 0.58 -3.60
C ILE A 63 -7.58 0.14 -3.17
N LEU A 64 -6.82 -0.50 -4.06
CA LEU A 64 -5.44 -0.91 -3.83
C LEU A 64 -4.58 0.28 -3.39
N LEU A 65 -4.60 1.37 -4.14
CA LEU A 65 -3.77 2.55 -3.86
C LEU A 65 -4.22 3.30 -2.60
N SER A 66 -5.52 3.43 -2.39
CA SER A 66 -6.07 4.04 -1.18
C SER A 66 -5.74 3.21 0.07
N GLY A 67 -5.92 1.89 0.01
CA GLY A 67 -5.55 0.98 1.11
C GLY A 67 -4.06 1.03 1.42
N GLN A 68 -3.23 1.07 0.38
CA GLN A 68 -1.79 1.16 0.54
C GLN A 68 -1.35 2.48 1.17
N PHE A 69 -1.92 3.60 0.74
CA PHE A 69 -1.67 4.91 1.33
C PHE A 69 -2.07 4.91 2.82
N VAL A 70 -3.30 4.51 3.13
CA VAL A 70 -3.83 4.54 4.50
C VAL A 70 -3.00 3.64 5.42
N GLY A 71 -2.64 2.44 4.97
CA GLY A 71 -1.81 1.52 5.75
C GLY A 71 -0.43 2.08 6.08
N TYR A 72 0.32 2.51 5.06
CA TYR A 72 1.64 3.09 5.27
C TYR A 72 1.58 4.38 6.09
N PHE A 73 0.54 5.20 5.90
CA PHE A 73 0.32 6.38 6.70
C PHE A 73 0.14 6.03 8.17
N ILE A 74 -0.75 5.09 8.50
CA ILE A 74 -1.03 4.69 9.89
C ILE A 74 0.24 4.12 10.54
N VAL A 75 0.95 3.22 9.85
CA VAL A 75 2.18 2.61 10.39
C VAL A 75 3.24 3.67 10.65
N ALA A 76 3.51 4.53 9.66
CA ALA A 76 4.50 5.59 9.80
C ALA A 76 4.09 6.62 10.87
N PHE A 77 2.83 7.02 10.89
CA PHE A 77 2.31 7.98 11.87
C PHE A 77 2.41 7.43 13.29
N THR A 78 1.94 6.20 13.54
CA THR A 78 2.03 5.56 14.86
C THR A 78 3.49 5.45 15.32
N PHE A 79 4.40 5.02 14.44
CA PHE A 79 5.82 4.94 14.76
C PHE A 79 6.42 6.31 15.11
N LEU A 80 6.12 7.35 14.33
CA LEU A 80 6.61 8.70 14.55
C LEU A 80 5.98 9.37 15.78
N ALA A 81 4.72 9.06 16.08
CA ALA A 81 4.01 9.58 17.23
C ALA A 81 4.54 8.99 18.55
N ILE A 82 4.90 7.71 18.57
CA ILE A 82 5.50 7.04 19.75
C ILE A 82 6.93 7.54 20.02
N LYS A 83 7.68 7.90 18.97
CA LYS A 83 9.06 8.39 19.09
C LYS A 83 9.19 9.85 19.54
N LYS A 84 8.07 10.56 19.67
CA LYS A 84 8.03 11.98 19.99
C LYS A 84 7.80 12.20 21.48
#